data_AF-A0A6M0GBV3-F1
#
_entry.id   AF-A0A6M0GBV3-F1
#
_cell.length_a   1.000
_cell.length_b   1.000
_cell.length_c   1.000
_cell.angle_alpha   90.00
_cell.angle_beta   90.00
_cell.angle_gamma   90.00
#
_symmetry.space_group_name_H-M   'P 1'
#
loop_
_entity.id
_entity.type
_entity.pdbx_description
1 polymer ?
#
loop_
_entity_poly.entity_id
_entity_poly.type
_entity_poly.pdbx_seq_one_letter_code
_entity_poly.pdbx_strand_id
1 'polypeptide(L)'
;MTYAPVKLTFEQYLEYDDRTDNRYELCDGELIPVPPESQETYGIARFLFVQLLSLAELERIFTHSLELQVQGNPQNRFPDLVVVNEVHLELMDKRITITLNMPPPPFVVEVVSPYRNQNDDNYRRDYIEKRQQYERRGIPEYWIVDPIAQLVTVLVLVNGKYQATEFSGGQRIVSRTFPELGLTAAQVLEAR
;
A
#
# COMPACT_ATOMS: atom_id res chain seq x y z
N MET A 1 19.59 0.20 35.30
CA MET A 1 20.25 0.07 33.99
C MET A 1 19.14 0.05 32.94
N THR A 2 18.99 1.14 32.20
CA THR A 2 18.07 1.21 31.06
C THR A 2 18.76 0.55 29.88
N TYR A 3 18.32 -0.65 29.50
CA TYR A 3 18.77 -1.29 28.28
C TYR A 3 18.29 -0.43 27.10
N ALA A 4 19.20 -0.03 26.23
CA ALA A 4 18.82 0.57 24.95
C ALA A 4 18.01 -0.48 24.16
N PRO A 5 16.91 -0.09 23.50
CA PRO A 5 16.14 -1.01 22.67
C PRO A 5 17.05 -1.62 21.59
N VAL A 6 16.88 -2.91 21.34
CA VAL A 6 17.65 -3.62 20.29
C VAL A 6 17.21 -3.06 18.94
N LYS A 7 18.13 -2.40 18.22
CA LYS A 7 17.89 -1.95 16.85
C LYS A 7 18.09 -3.10 15.88
N LEU A 8 17.09 -3.37 15.07
CA LEU A 8 17.09 -4.44 14.07
C LEU A 8 17.48 -3.91 12.69
N THR A 9 18.25 -4.70 11.96
CA THR A 9 18.32 -4.61 10.50
C THR A 9 17.06 -5.21 9.88
N PHE A 10 16.77 -4.93 8.60
CA PHE A 10 15.63 -5.55 7.93
C PHE A 10 15.73 -7.08 7.88
N GLU A 11 16.92 -7.64 7.68
CA GLU A 11 17.15 -9.08 7.70
C GLU A 11 16.83 -9.69 9.07
N GLN A 12 17.25 -9.03 10.16
CA GLN A 12 16.89 -9.45 11.52
C GLN A 12 15.39 -9.31 11.79
N TYR A 13 14.75 -8.31 11.21
CA TYR A 13 13.31 -8.11 11.31
C TYR A 13 12.50 -9.22 10.59
N LEU A 14 12.99 -9.73 9.46
CA LEU A 14 12.36 -10.87 8.76
C LEU A 14 12.36 -12.16 9.59
N GLU A 15 13.35 -12.32 10.48
CA GLU A 15 13.46 -13.45 11.40
C GLU A 15 12.87 -13.15 12.80
N TYR A 16 12.36 -11.92 13.03
CA TYR A 16 11.78 -11.52 14.32
C TYR A 16 10.42 -12.18 14.54
N ASP A 17 10.27 -12.89 15.65
CA ASP A 17 9.02 -13.50 16.09
C ASP A 17 8.86 -13.29 17.61
N ASP A 18 7.89 -12.48 18.00
CA ASP A 18 7.51 -12.25 19.40
C ASP A 18 6.37 -13.14 19.87
N ARG A 19 6.00 -14.14 19.06
CA ARG A 19 4.89 -15.08 19.26
C ARG A 19 3.53 -14.41 19.29
N THR A 20 3.41 -13.26 18.63
CA THR A 20 2.14 -12.57 18.38
C THR A 20 1.86 -12.51 16.89
N ASP A 21 0.60 -12.24 16.53
CA ASP A 21 0.21 -11.96 15.14
C ASP A 21 0.32 -10.45 14.80
N ASN A 22 1.09 -9.69 15.58
CA ASN A 22 1.24 -8.26 15.36
C ASN A 22 2.05 -7.97 14.09
N ARG A 23 1.64 -6.94 13.36
CA ARG A 23 2.39 -6.37 12.23
C ARG A 23 3.19 -5.16 12.74
N TYR A 24 4.37 -4.96 12.18
CA TYR A 24 5.26 -3.87 12.58
C TYR A 24 5.86 -3.16 11.37
N GLU A 25 5.86 -1.84 11.36
CA GLU A 25 6.73 -1.06 10.49
C GLU A 25 8.10 -0.90 11.20
N LEU A 26 9.18 -1.18 10.48
CA LEU A 26 10.55 -1.03 10.97
C LEU A 26 11.03 0.42 10.75
N CYS A 27 11.02 1.21 11.82
CA CYS A 27 11.43 2.62 11.83
C CYS A 27 12.79 2.78 12.49
N ASP A 28 13.85 3.13 11.75
CA ASP A 28 15.21 3.35 12.29
C ASP A 28 15.75 2.21 13.19
N GLY A 29 15.33 0.98 12.84
CA GLY A 29 15.62 -0.26 13.54
C GLY A 29 14.69 -0.60 14.70
N GLU A 30 13.67 0.21 14.96
CA GLU A 30 12.66 0.02 15.99
C GLU A 30 11.36 -0.52 15.39
N LEU A 31 10.68 -1.39 16.13
CA LEU A 31 9.42 -2.00 15.71
C LEU A 31 8.25 -1.13 16.14
N ILE A 32 7.56 -0.51 15.18
CA ILE A 32 6.36 0.29 15.41
C ILE A 32 5.14 -0.55 15.04
N PRO A 33 4.26 -0.91 16.00
CA PRO A 33 3.07 -1.70 15.69
C PRO A 33 2.18 -0.99 14.67
N VAL A 34 1.72 -1.73 13.66
CA VAL A 34 0.71 -1.23 12.71
C VAL A 34 -0.65 -1.26 13.41
N PRO A 35 -1.33 -0.11 13.55
CA PRO A 35 -2.65 -0.08 14.17
C PRO A 35 -3.67 -0.89 13.34
N PRO A 36 -4.78 -1.34 13.95
CA PRO A 36 -5.89 -1.90 13.19
C PRO A 36 -6.45 -0.89 12.18
N GLU A 37 -6.80 -1.36 10.98
CA GLU A 37 -7.39 -0.49 9.96
C GLU A 37 -8.81 -0.05 10.30
N SER A 38 -9.21 1.10 9.76
CA SER A 38 -10.57 1.62 9.90
C SER A 38 -11.57 0.78 9.09
N GLN A 39 -12.84 0.79 9.49
CA GLN A 39 -13.91 0.14 8.72
C GLN A 39 -14.03 0.71 7.30
N GLU A 40 -13.81 2.02 7.12
CA GLU A 40 -13.85 2.68 5.82
C GLU A 40 -12.72 2.19 4.91
N THR A 41 -11.48 2.13 5.42
CA THR A 41 -10.32 1.54 4.73
C THR A 41 -10.58 0.09 4.30
N TYR A 42 -11.05 -0.74 5.22
CA TYR A 42 -11.40 -2.14 4.93
C TYR A 42 -12.52 -2.26 3.88
N GLY A 43 -13.56 -1.42 3.96
CA GLY A 43 -14.69 -1.42 3.03
C GLY A 43 -14.25 -1.15 1.60
N ILE A 44 -13.45 -0.09 1.41
CA ILE A 44 -12.92 0.32 0.11
C ILE A 44 -11.97 -0.74 -0.46
N ALA A 45 -11.00 -1.21 0.33
CA ALA A 45 -10.05 -2.23 -0.12
C ALA A 45 -10.75 -3.54 -0.51
N ARG A 46 -11.74 -3.97 0.29
CA ARG A 46 -12.57 -5.15 -0.02
C ARG A 46 -13.42 -4.97 -1.27
N PHE A 47 -14.00 -3.79 -1.48
CA PHE A 47 -14.75 -3.51 -2.70
C PHE A 47 -13.85 -3.62 -3.93
N LEU A 48 -12.68 -2.97 -3.91
CA LEU A 48 -11.71 -3.06 -5.00
C LEU A 48 -11.23 -4.50 -5.23
N PHE A 49 -10.97 -5.25 -4.16
CA PHE A 49 -10.65 -6.68 -4.24
C PHE A 49 -11.72 -7.43 -5.05
N VAL A 50 -13.00 -7.27 -4.72
CA VAL A 50 -14.11 -7.94 -5.43
C VAL A 50 -14.16 -7.53 -6.92
N GLN A 51 -13.96 -6.25 -7.23
CA GLN A 51 -13.96 -5.77 -8.62
C GLN A 51 -12.81 -6.36 -9.43
N LEU A 52 -11.64 -6.53 -8.79
CA LEU A 52 -10.45 -7.08 -9.44
C LEU A 52 -10.50 -8.60 -9.65
N LEU A 53 -11.37 -9.36 -8.98
CA LEU A 53 -11.51 -10.82 -9.20
C LEU A 53 -11.89 -11.20 -10.64
N SER A 54 -12.47 -10.27 -11.39
CA SER A 54 -12.79 -10.46 -12.81
C SER A 54 -11.64 -10.13 -13.77
N LEU A 55 -10.57 -9.50 -13.27
CA LEU A 55 -9.48 -8.93 -14.06
C LEU A 55 -8.10 -9.50 -13.65
N ALA A 56 -8.01 -10.13 -12.49
CA ALA A 56 -6.80 -10.77 -11.97
C ALA A 56 -7.16 -12.05 -11.20
N GLU A 57 -6.20 -12.96 -11.13
CA GLU A 57 -6.31 -14.20 -10.36
C GLU A 57 -6.38 -13.91 -8.86
N LEU A 58 -7.23 -14.65 -8.15
CA LEU A 58 -7.50 -14.47 -6.72
C LEU A 58 -6.21 -14.47 -5.89
N GLU A 59 -5.32 -15.42 -6.18
CA GLU A 59 -4.06 -15.66 -5.48
C GLU A 59 -3.08 -14.48 -5.64
N ARG A 60 -3.30 -13.61 -6.62
CA ARG A 60 -2.44 -12.47 -6.91
C ARG A 60 -2.90 -11.18 -6.24
N ILE A 61 -4.04 -11.17 -5.55
CA ILE A 61 -4.59 -9.98 -4.91
C ILE A 61 -4.52 -10.15 -3.39
N PHE A 62 -3.77 -9.28 -2.72
CA PHE A 62 -3.64 -9.28 -1.27
C PHE A 62 -4.23 -7.98 -0.70
N THR A 63 -4.82 -8.07 0.49
CA THR A 63 -5.27 -6.91 1.26
C THR A 63 -4.64 -6.93 2.65
N HIS A 64 -4.05 -5.79 3.06
CA HIS A 64 -3.45 -5.49 4.37
C HIS A 64 -2.36 -6.45 4.91
N SER A 65 -2.23 -7.65 4.37
CA SER A 65 -1.39 -8.74 4.89
C SER A 65 -0.03 -8.82 4.20
N LEU A 66 0.08 -8.29 2.97
CA LEU A 66 1.34 -8.28 2.26
C LEU A 66 2.25 -7.19 2.82
N GLU A 67 3.44 -7.61 3.21
CA GLU A 67 4.52 -6.74 3.60
C GLU A 67 5.37 -6.35 2.40
N LEU A 68 5.52 -5.05 2.18
CA LEU A 68 6.35 -4.52 1.10
C LEU A 68 7.56 -3.81 1.67
N GLN A 69 8.75 -4.36 1.44
CA GLN A 69 9.99 -3.64 1.75
C GLN A 69 10.14 -2.42 0.83
N VAL A 70 10.44 -1.28 1.43
CA VAL A 70 10.63 0.01 0.74
C VAL A 70 11.94 0.66 1.18
N GLN A 71 12.42 1.60 0.37
CA GLN A 71 13.59 2.40 0.72
C GLN A 71 13.19 3.58 1.63
N GLY A 72 14.03 3.88 2.62
CA GLY A 72 13.82 4.98 3.55
C GLY A 72 13.29 4.52 4.90
N ASN A 73 12.49 5.36 5.53
CA ASN A 73 11.98 5.13 6.88
C ASN A 73 10.46 5.36 6.89
N PRO A 74 9.63 4.39 7.33
CA PRO A 74 9.99 3.01 7.67
C PRO A 74 10.54 2.21 6.48
N GLN A 75 11.15 1.06 6.77
CA GLN A 75 11.75 0.16 5.78
C GLN A 75 10.75 -0.84 5.17
N ASN A 76 9.53 -0.90 5.67
CA ASN A 76 8.42 -1.67 5.13
C ASN A 76 7.10 -0.93 5.28
N ARG A 77 6.13 -1.32 4.45
CA ARG A 77 4.73 -0.88 4.47
C ARG A 77 3.81 -2.09 4.32
N PHE A 78 2.56 -1.95 4.75
CA PHE A 78 1.49 -2.91 4.52
C PHE A 78 0.39 -2.22 3.70
N PRO A 79 0.44 -2.30 2.35
CA PRO A 79 -0.55 -1.63 1.53
C PRO A 79 -1.96 -2.18 1.75
N ASP A 80 -2.96 -1.33 1.59
CA ASP A 80 -4.37 -1.72 1.79
C ASP A 80 -4.83 -2.74 0.76
N LEU A 81 -4.41 -2.56 -0.50
CA LEU A 81 -4.54 -3.56 -1.55
C LEU A 81 -3.31 -3.55 -2.44
N VAL A 82 -2.87 -4.74 -2.82
CA VAL A 82 -1.77 -4.93 -3.75
C VAL A 82 -2.10 -6.08 -4.70
N VAL A 83 -1.78 -5.88 -5.97
CA VAL A 83 -1.75 -6.97 -6.95
C VAL A 83 -0.30 -7.30 -7.25
N VAL A 84 0.03 -8.58 -7.21
CA VAL A 84 1.39 -9.10 -7.40
C VAL A 84 1.55 -9.81 -8.74
N ASN A 85 2.81 -10.06 -9.14
CA ASN A 85 3.15 -10.91 -10.27
C ASN A 85 3.28 -12.37 -9.81
N GLU A 86 3.17 -13.32 -10.74
CA GLU A 86 3.34 -14.75 -10.46
C GLU A 86 4.67 -15.07 -9.77
N VAL A 87 5.76 -14.41 -10.18
CA VAL A 87 7.08 -14.57 -9.56
C VAL A 87 7.08 -14.25 -8.06
N HIS A 88 6.20 -13.37 -7.58
CA HIS A 88 6.09 -13.09 -6.15
C HIS A 88 5.54 -14.29 -5.40
N LEU A 89 4.58 -15.02 -5.97
CA LEU A 89 4.00 -16.23 -5.35
C LEU A 89 5.03 -17.34 -5.17
N GLU A 90 6.01 -17.43 -6.08
CA GLU A 90 7.11 -18.39 -5.98
C GLU A 90 8.19 -17.99 -4.97
N LEU A 91 8.40 -16.67 -4.79
CA LEU A 91 9.44 -16.12 -3.94
C LEU A 91 8.99 -15.85 -2.50
N MET A 92 7.68 -15.73 -2.27
CA MET A 92 7.09 -15.66 -0.94
C MET A 92 7.07 -17.06 -0.34
N ASP A 93 7.94 -17.31 0.63
CA ASP A 93 8.05 -18.61 1.31
C ASP A 93 7.45 -18.52 2.72
N LYS A 94 8.26 -18.14 3.71
CA LYS A 94 7.85 -18.11 5.13
C LYS A 94 6.92 -16.95 5.50
N ARG A 95 6.93 -15.88 4.71
CA ARG A 95 6.19 -14.64 4.94
C ARG A 95 5.63 -14.12 3.62
N ILE A 96 4.46 -13.47 3.70
CA ILE A 96 3.86 -12.74 2.59
C ILE A 96 4.60 -11.40 2.44
N THR A 97 5.86 -11.47 2.01
CA THR A 97 6.77 -10.32 1.95
C THR A 97 7.40 -10.17 0.57
N ILE A 98 7.35 -8.96 0.01
CA ILE A 98 8.11 -8.57 -1.18
C ILE A 98 9.33 -7.75 -0.74
N THR A 99 10.52 -8.30 -0.94
CA THR A 99 11.79 -7.61 -0.59
C THR A 99 12.30 -6.72 -1.73
N LEU A 100 13.32 -5.89 -1.46
CA LEU A 100 13.96 -5.03 -2.46
C LEU A 100 14.69 -5.81 -3.57
N ASN A 101 15.05 -7.07 -3.31
CA ASN A 101 15.68 -7.94 -4.31
C ASN A 101 14.67 -8.57 -5.28
N MET A 102 13.37 -8.38 -5.03
CA MET A 102 12.29 -8.84 -5.91
C MET A 102 11.80 -7.70 -6.81
N PRO A 103 11.21 -8.01 -7.98
CA PRO A 103 10.50 -7.01 -8.79
C PRO A 103 9.45 -6.25 -7.97
N PRO A 104 9.12 -4.98 -8.27
CA PRO A 104 8.02 -4.29 -7.61
C PRO A 104 6.68 -4.97 -7.93
N PRO A 105 5.68 -4.90 -7.03
CA PRO A 105 4.31 -5.22 -7.40
C PRO A 105 3.85 -4.28 -8.53
N PRO A 106 3.05 -4.76 -9.50
CA PRO A 106 2.53 -3.93 -10.59
C PRO A 106 1.56 -2.83 -10.12
N PHE A 107 0.82 -3.08 -9.03
CA PHE A 107 -0.29 -2.24 -8.61
C PHE A 107 -0.45 -2.20 -7.09
N VAL A 108 -0.59 -1.00 -6.54
CA VAL A 108 -0.86 -0.76 -5.11
C VAL A 108 -1.97 0.28 -4.95
N VAL A 109 -2.80 0.10 -3.93
CA VAL A 109 -3.81 1.07 -3.47
C VAL A 109 -3.57 1.37 -2.00
N GLU A 110 -3.67 2.65 -1.63
CA GLU A 110 -3.71 3.12 -0.26
C GLU A 110 -4.97 3.98 -0.06
N VAL A 111 -5.65 3.77 1.06
CA VAL A 111 -6.74 4.63 1.53
C VAL A 111 -6.16 5.62 2.53
N VAL A 112 -6.36 6.91 2.28
CA VAL A 112 -5.83 7.98 3.13
C VAL A 112 -6.46 7.89 4.51
N SER A 113 -5.63 7.88 5.54
CA SER A 113 -6.10 7.91 6.93
C SER A 113 -6.67 9.29 7.29
N PRO A 114 -7.59 9.37 8.27
CA PRO A 114 -8.18 10.64 8.69
C PRO A 114 -7.13 11.71 9.02
N TYR A 115 -7.25 12.90 8.42
CA TYR A 115 -6.34 14.03 8.65
C TYR A 115 -7.13 15.34 8.77
N ARG A 116 -6.57 16.33 9.47
CA ARG A 116 -7.25 17.63 9.71
C ARG A 116 -6.95 18.69 8.66
N ASN A 117 -5.71 18.72 8.18
CA ASN A 117 -5.21 19.65 7.17
C ASN A 117 -3.86 19.14 6.63
N GLN A 118 -3.23 19.88 5.72
CA GLN A 118 -1.99 19.46 5.06
C GLN A 118 -0.76 19.41 5.99
N ASN A 119 -0.82 20.00 7.18
CA ASN A 119 0.24 19.91 8.19
C ASN A 119 0.06 18.71 9.14
N ASP A 120 -0.98 17.90 8.94
CA ASP A 120 -1.23 16.69 9.71
C ASP A 120 -0.25 15.58 9.32
N ASP A 121 0.23 14.81 10.29
CA ASP A 121 1.18 13.72 10.05
C ASP A 121 0.60 12.62 9.16
N ASN A 122 -0.71 12.34 9.23
CA ASN A 122 -1.37 11.38 8.35
C ASN A 122 -1.37 11.87 6.90
N TYR A 123 -1.65 13.15 6.68
CA TYR A 123 -1.58 13.75 5.35
C TYR A 123 -0.16 13.63 4.77
N ARG A 124 0.85 14.04 5.54
CA ARG A 124 2.25 13.95 5.12
C ARG A 124 2.65 12.51 4.82
N ARG A 125 2.29 11.56 5.68
CA ARG A 125 2.58 10.13 5.50
C ARG A 125 1.97 9.60 4.20
N ASP A 126 0.68 9.81 3.99
CA ASP A 126 -0.07 9.17 2.91
C ASP A 126 0.14 9.85 1.54
N TYR A 127 0.22 11.19 1.50
CA TYR A 127 0.40 11.92 0.25
C TYR A 127 1.86 12.14 -0.18
N ILE A 128 2.79 12.18 0.77
CA ILE A 128 4.19 12.54 0.49
C ILE A 128 5.10 11.34 0.70
N GLU A 129 5.15 10.77 1.90
CA GLU A 129 6.13 9.75 2.25
C GLU A 129 5.89 8.44 1.50
N LYS A 130 4.67 7.88 1.57
CA LYS A 130 4.29 6.65 0.85
C LYS A 130 4.50 6.82 -0.66
N ARG A 131 4.04 7.93 -1.24
CA ARG A 131 4.25 8.25 -2.66
C ARG A 131 5.73 8.24 -3.05
N GLN A 132 6.60 8.89 -2.27
CA GLN A 132 8.05 8.90 -2.55
C GLN A 132 8.70 7.52 -2.36
N GLN A 133 8.23 6.73 -1.39
CA GLN A 133 8.70 5.36 -1.18
C GLN A 133 8.32 4.45 -2.34
N TYR A 134 7.07 4.51 -2.80
CA TYR A 134 6.57 3.70 -3.91
C TYR A 134 7.16 4.12 -5.27
N GLU A 135 7.44 5.42 -5.46
CA GLU A 135 8.14 5.93 -6.64
C GLU A 135 9.56 5.35 -6.71
N ARG A 136 10.30 5.41 -5.60
CA ARG A 136 11.64 4.81 -5.49
C ARG A 136 11.63 3.29 -5.60
N ARG A 137 10.58 2.64 -5.09
CA ARG A 137 10.36 1.19 -5.23
C ARG A 137 10.12 0.78 -6.68
N GLY A 138 9.68 1.72 -7.52
CA GLY A 138 9.42 1.49 -8.94
C GLY A 138 8.06 0.88 -9.22
N ILE A 139 7.06 1.09 -8.35
CA ILE A 139 5.71 0.52 -8.53
C ILE A 139 5.05 1.20 -9.74
N PRO A 140 4.69 0.46 -10.80
CA PRO A 140 4.19 1.04 -12.05
C PRO A 140 2.92 1.86 -11.91
N GLU A 141 1.98 1.42 -11.09
CA GLU A 141 0.73 2.13 -10.81
C GLU A 141 0.39 2.11 -9.33
N TYR A 142 0.09 3.29 -8.79
CA TYR A 142 -0.22 3.49 -7.38
C TYR A 142 -1.45 4.39 -7.24
N TRP A 143 -2.44 3.95 -6.47
CA TRP A 143 -3.66 4.71 -6.21
C TRP A 143 -3.66 5.27 -4.79
N ILE A 144 -4.00 6.55 -4.67
CA ILE A 144 -4.35 7.20 -3.41
C ILE A 144 -5.85 7.44 -3.41
N VAL A 145 -6.59 6.75 -2.55
CA VAL A 145 -8.03 6.93 -2.38
C VAL A 145 -8.25 7.78 -1.14
N ASP A 146 -8.84 8.96 -1.30
CA ASP A 146 -9.07 9.89 -0.20
C ASP A 146 -10.57 10.14 0.03
N PRO A 147 -11.17 9.46 1.04
CA PRO A 147 -12.56 9.67 1.42
C PRO A 147 -12.85 11.07 1.99
N ILE A 148 -11.84 11.79 2.50
CA ILE A 148 -12.02 13.14 3.04
C ILE A 148 -12.10 14.15 1.90
N ALA A 149 -11.14 14.07 0.97
CA ALA A 149 -11.10 14.95 -0.19
C ALA A 149 -12.09 14.54 -1.29
N GLN A 150 -12.69 13.34 -1.20
CA GLN A 150 -13.56 12.75 -2.22
C GLN A 150 -12.86 12.62 -3.58
N LEU A 151 -11.61 12.15 -3.54
CA LEU A 151 -10.74 12.02 -4.69
C LEU A 151 -10.12 10.63 -4.77
N VAL A 152 -9.99 10.12 -5.99
CA VAL A 152 -9.10 9.00 -6.33
C VAL A 152 -7.98 9.55 -7.20
N THR A 153 -6.75 9.45 -6.74
CA THR A 153 -5.56 9.85 -7.50
C THR A 153 -4.87 8.61 -8.05
N VAL A 154 -4.81 8.49 -9.37
CA VAL A 154 -4.04 7.46 -10.06
C VAL A 154 -2.67 8.00 -10.40
N LEU A 155 -1.62 7.35 -9.88
CA LEU A 155 -0.23 7.68 -10.13
C LEU A 155 0.38 6.62 -11.05
N VAL A 156 0.80 7.02 -12.25
CA VAL A 156 1.48 6.13 -13.20
C VAL A 156 2.96 6.50 -13.26
N LEU A 157 3.83 5.51 -13.08
CA LEU A 157 5.28 5.73 -13.13
C LEU A 157 5.74 5.85 -14.59
N VAL A 158 6.32 7.00 -14.92
CA VAL A 158 6.87 7.31 -16.24
C VAL A 158 8.26 7.88 -16.07
N ASN A 159 9.28 7.22 -16.65
CA ASN A 159 10.68 7.64 -16.55
C ASN A 159 11.15 7.89 -15.10
N GLY A 160 10.72 7.01 -14.17
CA GLY A 160 11.10 7.09 -12.76
C GLY A 160 10.37 8.15 -11.94
N LYS A 161 9.33 8.80 -12.49
CA LYS A 161 8.49 9.78 -11.78
C LYS A 161 7.01 9.50 -11.94
N TYR A 162 6.24 9.71 -10.88
CA TYR A 162 4.79 9.56 -10.93
C TYR A 162 4.12 10.73 -11.62
N GLN A 163 3.30 10.42 -12.62
CA GLN A 163 2.31 11.33 -13.20
C GLN A 163 0.96 11.08 -12.54
N ALA A 164 0.37 12.12 -11.96
CA ALA A 164 -0.89 12.03 -11.23
C ALA A 164 -2.08 12.41 -12.13
N THR A 165 -3.15 11.64 -12.06
CA THR A 165 -4.47 12.01 -12.59
C THR A 165 -5.50 11.84 -11.49
N GLU A 166 -6.28 12.88 -11.24
CA GLU A 166 -7.29 12.91 -10.18
C GLU A 166 -8.68 12.68 -10.77
N PHE A 167 -9.49 11.90 -10.05
CA PHE A 167 -10.87 11.56 -10.41
C PHE A 167 -11.79 11.82 -9.21
N SER A 168 -12.97 12.39 -9.47
CA SER A 168 -13.99 12.71 -8.48
C SER A 168 -15.40 12.40 -9.00
N GLY A 169 -16.34 12.15 -8.09
CA GLY A 169 -17.75 11.93 -8.42
C GLY A 169 -17.95 10.86 -9.51
N GLY A 170 -18.77 11.16 -10.52
CA GLY A 170 -19.08 10.22 -11.61
C GLY A 170 -17.97 10.01 -12.64
N GLN A 171 -16.78 10.57 -12.47
CA GLN A 171 -15.67 10.40 -13.42
C GLN A 171 -15.19 8.94 -13.40
N ARG A 172 -15.12 8.33 -14.59
CA ARG A 172 -14.55 6.98 -14.75
C ARG A 172 -13.05 7.03 -14.52
N ILE A 173 -12.57 6.16 -13.63
CA ILE A 173 -11.15 6.01 -13.34
C ILE A 173 -10.49 5.26 -14.50
N VAL A 174 -9.33 5.75 -14.95
CA VAL A 174 -8.54 5.11 -16.01
C VAL A 174 -7.32 4.48 -15.37
N SER A 175 -7.33 3.14 -15.25
CA SER A 175 -6.17 2.35 -14.83
C SER A 175 -5.33 1.96 -16.05
N ARG A 176 -4.00 2.02 -15.94
CA ARG A 176 -3.10 1.47 -16.96
C ARG A 176 -2.95 -0.06 -16.79
N THR A 177 -2.98 -0.53 -15.55
CA THR A 177 -2.83 -1.94 -15.17
C THR A 177 -4.10 -2.71 -15.45
N PHE A 178 -5.27 -2.09 -15.25
CA PHE A 178 -6.58 -2.68 -15.49
C PHE A 178 -7.44 -1.80 -16.42
N PRO A 179 -7.13 -1.69 -17.72
CA PRO A 179 -7.87 -0.80 -18.64
C PRO A 179 -9.37 -1.10 -18.77
N GLU A 180 -9.75 -2.35 -18.51
CA GLU A 180 -11.14 -2.80 -18.51
C GLU A 180 -11.90 -2.43 -17.24
N LEU A 181 -11.23 -1.93 -16.19
CA LEU A 181 -11.87 -1.51 -14.95
C LEU A 181 -12.88 -0.38 -15.24
N GLY A 182 -14.14 -0.65 -14.93
CA GLY A 182 -15.28 0.18 -15.28
C GLY A 182 -15.78 1.09 -14.16
N LEU A 183 -14.95 1.40 -13.17
CA LEU A 183 -15.37 2.09 -11.94
C LEU A 183 -15.32 3.62 -12.06
N THR A 184 -16.26 4.29 -11.39
CA THR A 184 -16.18 5.73 -11.12
C THR A 184 -15.53 6.00 -9.77
N ALA A 185 -15.03 7.23 -9.58
CA ALA A 185 -14.48 7.66 -8.29
C ALA A 185 -15.52 7.54 -7.16
N ALA A 186 -16.77 7.94 -7.40
CA ALA A 186 -17.86 7.82 -6.44
C ALA A 186 -18.09 6.36 -6.01
N GLN A 187 -18.10 5.41 -6.95
CA GLN A 187 -18.28 3.99 -6.61
C GLN A 187 -17.18 3.47 -5.69
N VAL A 188 -15.94 3.92 -5.87
CA VAL A 188 -14.82 3.55 -4.98
C VAL A 188 -14.95 4.23 -3.62
N LEU A 189 -15.24 5.54 -3.59
CA LEU A 189 -15.29 6.34 -2.35
C LEU A 189 -16.50 6.05 -1.47
N GLU A 190 -17.61 5.59 -2.05
CA GLU A 190 -18.85 5.25 -1.34
C GLU A 190 -18.90 3.80 -0.86
N ALA A 191 -17.91 2.98 -1.22
CA ALA A 191 -17.83 1.58 -0.82
C ALA A 191 -17.44 1.45 0.66
N ARG A 192 -18.45 1.37 1.53
CA ARG A 192 -18.32 1.21 2.99
C ARG A 192 -18.77 -0.16 3.48
#